data_AF-A0A2V6H4E5-F1
#
_entry.id   AF-A0A2V6H4E5-F1
#
_cell.length_a   1.000
_cell.length_b   1.000
_cell.length_c   1.000
_cell.angle_alpha   90.00
_cell.angle_beta   90.00
_cell.angle_gamma   90.00
#
_symmetry.space_group_name_H-M   'P 1'
#
loop_
_entity.id
_entity.type
_entity.pdbx_description
1 polymer ?
#
loop_
_entity_poly.entity_id
_entity_poly.type
_entity_poly.pdbx_seq_one_letter_code
_entity_poly.pdbx_strand_id
1 'polypeptide(L)'
;MVSARSTILALSLLPLAFAHAGKREAEERLRWWLQQPESRGGVFAQGKLDGVDYRKLLRGAVAYDRDSLFGLFRYTADGQLMGEGAETNCEILQLLLQHWGDSRFASVLAGQPKHVRRKVIAEIDYAWSYPGWQPTEFPKTYRLATHEKF
;
A
#
# COMPACT_ATOMS: atom_id res chain seq x y z
N MET A 1 33.26 13.85 -49.22
CA MET A 1 32.23 12.80 -49.30
C MET A 1 32.34 11.91 -48.06
N VAL A 2 31.23 11.77 -47.31
CA VAL A 2 30.88 10.73 -46.31
C VAL A 2 31.83 10.58 -45.10
N SER A 3 31.55 11.20 -43.95
CA SER A 3 30.64 10.76 -42.86
C SER A 3 31.13 9.54 -42.08
N ALA A 4 31.36 9.73 -40.77
CA ALA A 4 30.96 8.79 -39.73
C ALA A 4 31.06 9.47 -38.35
N ARG A 5 29.97 10.12 -37.92
CA ARG A 5 29.75 10.45 -36.50
C ARG A 5 29.49 9.15 -35.76
N SER A 6 30.37 8.77 -34.84
CA SER A 6 30.06 7.73 -33.85
C SER A 6 29.08 8.30 -32.84
N THR A 7 27.86 7.78 -32.85
CA THR A 7 26.82 8.02 -31.86
C THR A 7 26.41 6.64 -31.34
N ILE A 8 25.85 6.60 -30.12
CA ILE A 8 25.15 5.46 -29.46
C ILE A 8 26.11 4.65 -28.53
N LEU A 9 25.85 4.35 -27.25
CA LEU A 9 24.64 4.30 -26.42
C LEU A 9 24.85 5.02 -25.07
N ALA A 10 23.91 5.89 -24.67
CA ALA A 10 23.64 6.12 -23.25
C ALA A 10 22.59 5.08 -22.82
N LEU A 11 23.03 4.07 -22.06
CA LEU A 11 22.18 3.04 -21.50
C LEU A 11 21.21 3.69 -20.51
N SER A 12 19.91 3.67 -20.83
CA SER A 12 18.82 4.14 -19.98
C SER A 12 18.61 3.20 -18.78
N LEU A 13 19.47 3.33 -17.76
CA LEU A 13 19.40 2.60 -16.48
C LEU A 13 18.44 3.23 -15.45
N LEU A 14 17.71 4.28 -15.81
CA LEU A 14 16.92 5.09 -14.89
C LEU A 14 15.65 4.42 -14.30
N PRO A 15 14.86 3.56 -14.98
CA PRO A 15 13.57 3.14 -14.41
C PRO A 15 13.69 2.15 -13.24
N LEU A 16 14.75 1.33 -13.17
CA LEU A 16 14.93 0.38 -12.08
C LEU A 16 15.34 1.04 -10.75
N ALA A 17 16.11 2.14 -10.80
CA ALA A 17 16.59 2.79 -9.59
C ALA A 17 15.47 3.52 -8.82
N PHE A 18 14.54 4.16 -9.55
CA PHE A 18 13.39 4.86 -8.96
C PHE A 18 12.38 3.92 -8.31
N ALA A 19 12.05 2.80 -8.97
CA ALA A 19 11.13 1.80 -8.39
C ALA A 19 11.70 1.15 -7.11
N HIS A 20 13.03 0.97 -7.05
CA HIS A 20 13.69 0.43 -5.86
C HIS A 20 13.76 1.43 -4.70
N ALA A 21 13.94 2.72 -5.01
CA ALA A 21 13.95 3.80 -4.02
C ALA A 21 12.59 3.94 -3.32
N GLY A 22 11.49 4.00 -4.09
CA GLY A 22 10.14 4.11 -3.52
C GLY A 22 9.74 2.91 -2.65
N LYS A 23 10.16 1.70 -3.05
CA LYS A 23 9.94 0.50 -2.24
C LYS A 23 10.67 0.55 -0.89
N ARG A 24 11.94 0.97 -0.90
CA ARG A 24 12.75 1.07 0.32
C ARG A 24 12.21 2.13 1.27
N GLU A 25 11.82 3.29 0.75
CA GLU A 25 11.19 4.35 1.54
C GLU A 25 9.88 3.85 2.18
N ALA A 26 9.05 3.13 1.41
CA ALA A 26 7.83 2.53 1.94
C ALA A 26 8.10 1.54 3.08
N GLU A 27 9.11 0.68 2.93
CA GLU A 27 9.53 -0.25 4.00
C GLU A 27 10.00 0.50 5.27
N GLU A 28 10.83 1.52 5.12
CA GLU A 28 11.35 2.32 6.23
C GLU A 28 10.21 3.01 7.00
N ARG A 29 9.23 3.58 6.28
CA ARG A 29 8.03 4.18 6.88
C ARG A 29 7.14 3.16 7.58
N LEU A 30 6.94 1.98 7.01
CA LEU A 30 6.20 0.89 7.66
C LEU A 30 6.90 0.43 8.96
N ARG A 31 8.23 0.36 8.96
CA ARG A 31 9.01 0.04 10.16
C ARG A 31 8.92 1.14 11.22
N TRP A 32 8.86 2.40 10.81
CA TRP A 32 8.61 3.52 11.72
C TRP A 32 7.23 3.43 12.38
N TRP A 33 6.18 3.09 11.63
CA TRP A 33 4.84 2.85 12.18
C TRP A 33 4.83 1.73 13.23
N LEU A 34 5.58 0.65 12.99
CA LEU A 34 5.73 -0.45 13.95
C LEU A 34 6.44 -0.07 15.26
N GLN A 35 7.07 1.11 15.33
CA GLN A 35 7.72 1.64 16.53
C GLN A 35 6.90 2.72 17.23
N GLN A 36 5.86 3.24 16.58
CA GLN A 36 5.04 4.30 17.18
C GLN A 36 4.33 3.79 18.44
N PRO A 37 4.30 4.60 19.52
CA PRO A 37 3.52 4.28 20.70
C PRO A 37 2.03 4.21 20.35
N GLU A 38 1.27 3.49 21.17
CA GLU A 38 -0.19 3.49 21.03
C GLU A 38 -0.74 4.87 21.39
N SER A 39 -1.28 5.59 20.42
CA SER A 39 -2.18 6.71 20.67
C SER A 39 -3.60 6.17 20.84
N ARG A 40 -4.40 6.80 21.71
CA ARG A 40 -5.79 6.37 21.97
C ARG A 40 -6.66 6.38 20.70
N GLY A 41 -6.38 7.30 19.78
CA GLY A 41 -7.06 7.43 18.49
C GLY A 41 -6.45 6.58 17.38
N GLY A 42 -5.23 6.08 17.53
CA GLY A 42 -4.51 5.39 16.46
C GLY A 42 -5.02 3.98 16.15
N VAL A 43 -4.64 3.50 14.96
CA VAL A 43 -5.07 2.20 14.42
C VAL A 43 -4.74 1.02 15.34
N PHE A 44 -3.64 1.10 16.09
CA PHE A 44 -3.23 0.04 17.01
C PHE A 44 -4.15 -0.09 18.22
N ALA A 45 -4.56 1.04 18.81
CA ALA A 45 -5.47 1.05 19.95
C ALA A 45 -6.88 0.61 19.52
N GLN A 46 -7.36 1.11 18.38
CA GLN A 46 -8.66 0.70 17.82
C GLN A 46 -8.68 -0.78 17.46
N GLY A 47 -7.63 -1.29 16.79
CA GLY A 47 -7.50 -2.72 16.51
C GLY A 47 -7.61 -3.56 17.78
N LYS A 48 -6.92 -3.18 18.84
CA LYS A 48 -6.98 -3.87 20.13
C LYS A 48 -8.39 -3.88 20.74
N LEU A 49 -9.11 -2.76 20.67
CA LEU A 49 -10.50 -2.66 21.12
C LEU A 49 -11.44 -3.56 20.31
N ASP A 50 -11.16 -3.72 19.02
CA ASP A 50 -11.89 -4.59 18.10
C ASP A 50 -11.44 -6.06 18.18
N GLY A 51 -10.50 -6.41 19.08
CA GLY A 51 -9.97 -7.76 19.23
C GLY A 51 -8.97 -8.19 18.14
N VAL A 52 -8.40 -7.23 17.39
CA VAL A 52 -7.43 -7.44 16.32
C VAL A 52 -6.04 -6.95 16.74
N ASP A 53 -5.04 -7.83 16.69
CA ASP A 53 -3.64 -7.43 16.87
C ASP A 53 -3.09 -6.81 15.58
N TYR A 54 -3.45 -5.55 15.33
CA TYR A 54 -3.04 -4.81 14.14
C TYR A 54 -1.52 -4.75 14.00
N ARG A 55 -0.79 -4.61 15.11
CA ARG A 55 0.68 -4.51 15.08
C ARG A 55 1.31 -5.82 14.63
N LYS A 56 0.80 -6.96 15.09
CA LYS A 56 1.23 -8.29 14.61
C LYS A 56 0.90 -8.47 13.13
N LEU A 57 -0.30 -8.10 12.71
CA LEU A 57 -0.69 -8.18 11.30
C LEU A 57 0.25 -7.32 10.44
N LEU A 58 0.48 -6.07 10.80
CA LEU A 58 1.40 -5.17 10.11
C LEU A 58 2.83 -5.72 10.07
N ARG A 59 3.34 -6.24 11.18
CA ARG A 59 4.69 -6.83 11.24
C ARG A 59 4.85 -7.98 10.25
N GLY A 60 3.87 -8.88 10.18
CA GLY A 60 3.88 -9.97 9.21
C GLY A 60 3.75 -9.46 7.78
N ALA A 61 2.88 -8.49 7.52
CA ALA A 61 2.71 -7.91 6.19
C ALA A 61 4.01 -7.24 5.69
N VAL A 62 4.74 -6.54 6.56
CA VAL A 62 6.08 -5.99 6.24
C VAL A 62 7.08 -7.11 5.89
N ALA A 63 6.96 -8.27 6.52
CA ALA A 63 7.76 -9.46 6.26
C ALA A 63 7.25 -10.33 5.08
N TYR A 64 6.34 -9.81 4.25
CA TYR A 64 5.71 -10.52 3.14
C TYR A 64 4.83 -11.72 3.54
N ASP A 65 4.37 -11.79 4.79
CA ASP A 65 3.38 -12.78 5.18
C ASP A 65 2.00 -12.44 4.59
N ARG A 66 1.48 -13.37 3.78
CA ARG A 66 0.22 -13.21 3.04
C ARG A 66 -0.98 -13.19 3.97
N ASP A 67 -0.97 -14.00 5.03
CA ASP A 67 -2.11 -14.11 5.94
C ASP A 67 -2.25 -12.86 6.79
N SER A 68 -1.12 -12.28 7.21
CA SER A 68 -1.07 -10.95 7.82
C SER A 68 -1.67 -9.87 6.93
N LEU A 69 -1.27 -9.78 5.66
CA LEU A 69 -1.82 -8.78 4.73
C LEU A 69 -3.32 -9.04 4.47
N PHE A 70 -3.71 -10.30 4.36
CA PHE A 70 -5.12 -10.70 4.25
C PHE A 70 -5.93 -10.26 5.47
N GLY A 71 -5.39 -10.42 6.69
CA GLY A 71 -6.00 -9.96 7.92
C GLY A 71 -6.18 -8.44 7.98
N LEU A 72 -5.17 -7.67 7.53
CA LEU A 72 -5.28 -6.21 7.44
C LEU A 72 -6.42 -5.78 6.51
N PHE A 73 -6.52 -6.38 5.32
CA PHE A 73 -7.61 -6.07 4.39
C PHE A 73 -8.99 -6.32 5.00
N ARG A 74 -9.16 -7.45 5.70
CA ARG A 74 -10.43 -7.73 6.39
C ARG A 74 -10.72 -6.71 7.48
N TYR A 75 -9.73 -6.36 8.28
CA TYR A 75 -9.91 -5.37 9.33
C TYR A 75 -10.23 -3.97 8.77
N THR A 76 -9.65 -3.57 7.64
CA THR A 76 -10.04 -2.35 6.92
C THR A 76 -11.53 -2.32 6.56
N ALA A 77 -12.12 -3.48 6.25
CA ALA A 77 -13.51 -3.59 5.84
C ALA A 77 -14.50 -3.73 7.01
N ASP A 78 -14.12 -4.54 8.00
CA ASP A 78 -15.02 -5.02 9.06
C ASP A 78 -14.76 -4.31 10.41
N GLY A 79 -13.61 -3.64 10.56
CA GLY A 79 -13.20 -2.93 11.77
C GLY A 79 -13.92 -1.60 11.99
N GLN A 80 -13.87 -1.07 13.21
CA GLN A 80 -14.53 0.17 13.61
C GLN A 80 -13.58 1.37 13.51
N LEU A 81 -12.81 1.44 12.42
CA LEU A 81 -11.82 2.49 12.21
C LEU A 81 -12.47 3.86 12.03
N MET A 82 -12.01 4.84 12.82
CA MET A 82 -12.48 6.23 12.75
C MET A 82 -11.37 7.22 13.10
N GLY A 83 -11.51 8.47 12.63
CA GLY A 83 -10.57 9.56 12.88
C GLY A 83 -9.13 9.18 12.56
N GLU A 84 -8.21 9.47 13.49
CA GLU A 84 -6.78 9.16 13.38
C GLU A 84 -6.50 7.69 12.96
N GLY A 85 -7.29 6.73 13.46
CA GLY A 85 -7.11 5.32 13.15
C GLY A 85 -7.41 4.99 11.70
N ALA A 86 -8.44 5.62 11.13
CA ALA A 86 -8.79 5.47 9.71
C ALA A 86 -7.73 6.13 8.81
N GLU A 87 -7.29 7.35 9.16
CA GLU A 87 -6.23 8.08 8.43
C GLU A 87 -4.92 7.29 8.41
N THR A 88 -4.52 6.76 9.57
CA THR A 88 -3.31 5.93 9.69
C THR A 88 -3.44 4.65 8.86
N ASN A 89 -4.61 4.01 8.86
CA ASN A 89 -4.85 2.80 8.07
C ASN A 89 -4.74 3.07 6.56
N CYS A 90 -5.29 4.19 6.07
CA CYS A 90 -5.15 4.64 4.68
C CYS A 90 -3.66 4.74 4.28
N GLU A 91 -2.85 5.44 5.08
CA GLU A 91 -1.42 5.60 4.82
C GLU A 91 -0.70 4.24 4.82
N ILE A 92 -0.99 3.37 5.79
CA ILE A 92 -0.37 2.04 5.88
C ILE A 92 -0.72 1.18 4.65
N LEU A 93 -1.95 1.23 4.15
CA LEU A 93 -2.34 0.51 2.94
C LEU A 93 -1.59 1.00 1.70
N GLN A 94 -1.43 2.32 1.56
CA GLN A 94 -0.64 2.91 0.48
C GLN A 94 0.82 2.43 0.54
N LEU A 95 1.45 2.50 1.72
CA LEU A 95 2.82 2.06 1.92
C LEU A 95 2.96 0.55 1.68
N LEU A 96 1.98 -0.26 2.09
CA LEU A 96 1.98 -1.70 1.82
C LEU A 96 1.85 -2.00 0.32
N LEU A 97 1.05 -1.24 -0.43
CA LEU A 97 0.98 -1.38 -1.90
C LEU A 97 2.33 -1.07 -2.55
N GLN A 98 3.00 0.01 -2.13
CA GLN A 98 4.33 0.36 -2.62
C GLN A 98 5.39 -0.70 -2.24
N HIS A 99 5.35 -1.21 -1.01
CA HIS A 99 6.28 -2.20 -0.48
C HIS A 99 6.10 -3.60 -1.11
N TRP A 100 4.84 -4.02 -1.30
CA TRP A 100 4.51 -5.30 -1.93
C TRP A 100 4.67 -5.27 -3.45
N GLY A 101 4.45 -4.09 -4.03
CA GLY A 101 4.29 -3.90 -5.45
C GLY A 101 2.95 -4.45 -5.95
N ASP A 102 2.56 -3.98 -7.13
CA ASP A 102 1.25 -4.21 -7.72
C ASP A 102 0.85 -5.70 -7.75
N SER A 103 1.72 -6.56 -8.31
CA SER A 103 1.36 -7.96 -8.57
C SER A 103 1.12 -8.78 -7.29
N ARG A 104 1.93 -8.58 -6.25
CA ARG A 104 1.81 -9.37 -5.02
C ARG A 104 0.65 -8.88 -4.17
N PHE A 105 0.52 -7.56 -4.04
CA PHE A 105 -0.59 -6.93 -3.32
C PHE A 105 -1.93 -7.31 -3.97
N ALA A 106 -2.05 -7.14 -5.29
CA ALA A 106 -3.25 -7.52 -6.04
C ALA A 106 -3.59 -9.01 -5.89
N SER A 107 -2.59 -9.90 -5.86
CA SER A 107 -2.81 -11.34 -5.67
C SER A 107 -3.45 -11.66 -4.31
N VAL A 108 -3.06 -10.97 -3.24
CA VAL A 108 -3.66 -11.16 -1.91
C VAL A 108 -5.06 -10.52 -1.88
N LEU A 109 -5.20 -9.30 -2.41
CA LEU A 109 -6.46 -8.57 -2.40
C LEU A 109 -7.53 -9.25 -3.26
N ALA A 110 -7.16 -9.84 -4.40
CA ALA A 110 -8.08 -10.58 -5.27
C ALA A 110 -8.74 -11.78 -4.57
N GLY A 111 -8.07 -12.37 -3.56
CA GLY A 111 -8.61 -13.46 -2.74
C GLY A 111 -9.67 -13.01 -1.73
N GLN A 112 -9.88 -11.70 -1.55
CA GLN A 112 -10.86 -11.17 -0.61
C GLN A 112 -12.28 -11.10 -1.22
N PRO A 113 -13.33 -11.11 -0.39
CA PRO A 113 -14.70 -10.80 -0.83
C PRO A 113 -14.81 -9.41 -1.50
N LYS A 114 -15.82 -9.23 -2.35
CA LYS A 114 -16.01 -7.97 -3.12
C LYS A 114 -16.09 -6.72 -2.24
N HIS A 115 -16.76 -6.79 -1.09
CA HIS A 115 -16.89 -5.63 -0.19
C HIS A 115 -15.54 -5.22 0.41
N VAL A 116 -14.71 -6.19 0.81
CA VAL A 116 -13.35 -5.96 1.30
C VAL A 116 -12.49 -5.28 0.24
N ARG A 117 -12.50 -5.81 -1.00
CA ARG A 117 -11.72 -5.19 -2.09
C ARG A 117 -12.12 -3.75 -2.35
N ARG A 118 -13.42 -3.47 -2.39
CA ARG A 118 -13.94 -2.11 -2.55
C ARG A 118 -13.48 -1.18 -1.44
N LYS A 119 -13.58 -1.61 -0.18
CA LYS A 119 -13.20 -0.78 0.96
C LYS A 119 -11.70 -0.50 0.99
N VAL A 120 -10.86 -1.51 0.75
CA VAL A 120 -9.40 -1.33 0.66
C VAL A 120 -9.02 -0.35 -0.45
N ILE A 121 -9.63 -0.46 -1.64
CA ILE A 121 -9.35 0.47 -2.75
C ILE A 121 -9.82 1.89 -2.42
N ALA A 122 -11.00 2.07 -1.81
CA ALA A 122 -11.47 3.40 -1.41
C ALA A 122 -10.54 4.08 -0.39
N GLU A 123 -9.97 3.32 0.54
CA GLU A 123 -9.00 3.85 1.52
C GLU A 123 -7.66 4.23 0.85
N ILE A 124 -7.22 3.48 -0.16
CA ILE A 124 -6.04 3.84 -0.96
C ILE A 124 -6.33 5.08 -1.81
N ASP A 125 -7.52 5.19 -2.41
CA ASP A 125 -7.96 6.37 -3.15
C ASP A 125 -7.94 7.62 -2.27
N TYR A 126 -8.40 7.49 -1.01
CA TYR A 126 -8.35 8.57 -0.03
C TYR A 126 -6.92 8.96 0.34
N ALA A 127 -6.05 7.98 0.64
CA ALA A 127 -4.63 8.21 0.96
C ALA A 127 -3.90 8.98 -0.15
N TRP A 128 -4.31 8.76 -1.41
CA TRP A 128 -3.71 9.38 -2.58
C TRP A 128 -4.59 10.47 -3.19
N SER A 129 -5.52 11.07 -2.45
CA SER A 129 -6.57 11.97 -2.97
C SER A 129 -6.08 13.13 -3.84
N TYR A 130 -4.84 13.63 -3.66
CA TYR A 130 -4.28 14.65 -4.55
C TYR A 130 -2.82 14.35 -4.95
N PRO A 131 -2.50 14.20 -6.25
CA PRO A 131 -3.36 14.34 -7.43
C PRO A 131 -4.21 13.11 -7.78
N GLY A 132 -4.33 12.12 -6.90
CA GLY A 132 -4.77 10.77 -7.26
C GLY A 132 -3.59 9.90 -7.70
N TRP A 133 -3.69 8.59 -7.48
CA TRP A 133 -2.80 7.62 -8.11
C TRP A 133 -3.30 7.25 -9.50
N GLN A 134 -2.37 7.09 -10.44
CA GLN A 134 -2.70 6.83 -11.83
C GLN A 134 -2.95 5.34 -12.06
N PRO A 135 -3.90 4.96 -12.94
CA PRO A 135 -4.16 3.56 -13.30
C PRO A 135 -2.92 2.82 -13.83
N THR A 136 -1.90 3.55 -14.29
CA THR A 136 -0.64 3.02 -14.81
C THR A 136 0.39 2.67 -13.73
N GLU A 137 0.23 3.15 -12.49
CA GLU A 137 1.20 2.92 -11.40
C GLU A 137 1.06 1.52 -10.79
N PHE A 138 -0.16 1.12 -10.42
CA PHE A 138 -0.46 -0.24 -9.95
C PHE A 138 -1.69 -0.82 -10.67
N PRO A 139 -1.57 -1.13 -11.97
CA PRO A 139 -2.70 -1.46 -12.84
C PRO A 139 -3.48 -2.72 -12.42
N LYS A 140 -2.84 -3.71 -11.80
CA LYS A 140 -3.53 -4.93 -11.34
C LYS A 140 -4.37 -4.64 -10.12
N THR A 141 -3.85 -3.86 -9.18
CA THR A 141 -4.53 -3.45 -7.94
C THR A 141 -5.69 -2.52 -8.27
N TYR A 142 -5.45 -1.50 -9.12
CA TYR A 142 -6.45 -0.54 -9.56
C TYR A 142 -7.70 -1.24 -10.12
N ARG A 143 -7.55 -2.28 -10.94
CA ARG A 143 -8.71 -2.98 -11.55
C ARG A 143 -9.55 -3.81 -10.57
N LEU A 144 -9.18 -3.96 -9.30
CA LEU A 144 -9.88 -4.84 -8.36
C LEU A 144 -11.18 -4.24 -7.80
N ALA A 145 -11.41 -2.94 -7.97
CA ALA A 145 -12.65 -2.26 -7.60
C ALA A 145 -12.91 -1.01 -8.48
N THR A 146 -14.06 -0.39 -8.28
CA THR A 146 -14.35 0.96 -8.79
C THR A 146 -13.71 1.98 -7.87
N HIS A 147 -13.16 3.05 -8.44
CA HIS A 147 -12.45 4.10 -7.71
C HIS A 147 -13.36 5.28 -7.38
N GLU A 148 -13.15 5.83 -6.20
CA GLU A 148 -13.81 7.06 -5.75
C GLU A 148 -12.93 8.26 -6.11
N LYS A 149 -13.56 9.34 -6.61
CA LYS A 149 -12.88 10.62 -6.84
C LYS A 149 -13.21 11.51 -5.65
N PHE A 150 -12.18 11.86 -4.89
CA PHE A 150 -12.26 12.79 -3.76
C PHE A 150 -11.87 14.20 -4.21
#